data_AF-A0A6B2CLP3-F1
#
_entry.id   AF-A0A6B2CLP3-F1
#
_cell.length_a   1.000
_cell.length_b   1.000
_cell.length_c   1.000
_cell.angle_alpha   90.00
_cell.angle_beta   90.00
_cell.angle_gamma   90.00
#
_symmetry.space_group_name_H-M   'P 1'
#
loop_
_entity.id
_entity.type
_entity.pdbx_description
1 polymer ?
#
loop_
_entity_poly.entity_id
_entity_poly.type
_entity_poly.pdbx_seq_one_letter_code
_entity_poly.pdbx_strand_id
1 'polypeptide(L)' 'MSSRPDDVAELIRSEFGEDSDLVLSLYKAYRERGVRGVREELSSMLGKYGVKV' A
#
# COMPACT_ATOMS: atom_id res chain seq x y z
N MET A 1 -4.74 -22.93 -8.36
CA MET A 1 -4.36 -21.52 -8.50
C MET A 1 -4.28 -20.93 -7.11
N SER A 2 -3.07 -20.86 -6.54
CA SER A 2 -2.86 -20.29 -5.22
C SER A 2 -2.46 -18.84 -5.48
N SER A 3 -3.40 -17.90 -5.34
CA SER A 3 -3.06 -16.47 -5.32
C SER A 3 -2.44 -16.21 -3.95
N ARG A 4 -1.15 -16.52 -3.80
CA ARG A 4 -0.46 -16.37 -2.53
C ARG A 4 -0.09 -14.88 -2.41
N PRO A 5 -0.20 -14.29 -1.21
CA PRO A 5 0.19 -12.90 -0.96
C PRO A 5 1.55 -12.49 -1.54
N ASP A 6 2.44 -13.46 -1.71
CA ASP A 6 3.78 -13.29 -2.28
C ASP A 6 3.74 -12.91 -3.77
N ASP A 7 2.81 -13.46 -4.55
CA ASP A 7 2.67 -13.18 -5.99
C ASP A 7 2.29 -11.71 -6.24
N VAL A 8 1.45 -11.15 -5.37
CA VAL A 8 1.02 -9.74 -5.48
C VAL A 8 2.16 -8.80 -5.08
N ALA A 9 2.96 -9.18 -4.08
CA ALA A 9 4.10 -8.37 -3.67
C ALA A 9 5.20 -8.34 -4.75
N GLU A 10 5.46 -9.48 -5.40
CA GLU A 10 6.38 -9.56 -6.54
C GLU A 10 5.88 -8.76 -7.74
N LEU A 11 4.58 -8.85 -8.07
CA LEU A 11 3.97 -8.05 -9.12
C LEU A 11 4.12 -6.55 -8.83
N ILE A 12 3.83 -6.11 -7.60
CA ILE A 12 3.98 -4.71 -7.21
C ILE A 12 5.43 -4.25 -7.34
N ARG A 13 6.42 -5.06 -6.93
CA ARG A 13 7.84 -4.71 -7.10
C ARG A 13 8.24 -4.59 -8.56
N SER A 14 7.77 -5.50 -9.41
CA SER A 14 8.05 -5.47 -10.84
C SER A 14 7.46 -4.24 -11.53
N GLU A 15 6.21 -3.89 -11.22
CA GLU A 15 5.49 -2.81 -11.91
C GLU A 15 5.86 -1.42 -11.39
N PHE A 16 6.16 -1.29 -10.10
CA PHE A 16 6.32 0.02 -9.46
C PHE A 16 7.76 0.36 -9.08
N GLY A 17 8.71 -0.59 -9.17
CA GLY A 17 10.14 -0.31 -8.95
C GLY A 17 10.40 0.42 -7.62
N GLU A 18 10.92 1.65 -7.70
CA GLU A 18 11.23 2.50 -6.54
C GLU A 18 9.98 2.87 -5.72
N ASP A 19 8.81 2.94 -6.34
CA ASP A 19 7.54 3.25 -5.68
C ASP A 19 6.87 2.02 -5.04
N SER A 20 7.48 0.83 -5.19
CA SER A 20 6.86 -0.42 -4.75
C SER A 20 6.61 -0.48 -3.24
N ASP A 21 7.45 0.15 -2.43
CA ASP A 21 7.25 0.19 -0.97
C ASP A 21 5.99 0.95 -0.57
N LEU A 22 5.70 2.06 -1.26
CA LEU A 22 4.48 2.84 -1.06
C LEU A 22 3.26 1.99 -1.43
N VAL A 23 3.27 1.40 -2.62
CA VAL A 23 2.15 0.61 -3.13
C VAL A 23 1.93 -0.65 -2.27
N LEU A 24 3.00 -1.28 -1.79
CA LEU A 24 2.93 -2.40 -0.86
C LEU A 24 2.29 -2.00 0.48
N SER A 25 2.63 -0.82 1.02
CA SER A 25 2.02 -0.34 2.26
C SER A 25 0.51 -0.14 2.09
N LEU A 26 0.10 0.54 1.01
CA LEU A 26 -1.30 0.77 0.70
C LEU A 26 -2.07 -0.53 0.43
N TYR A 27 -1.46 -1.48 -0.28
CA TYR A 27 -2.03 -2.80 -0.53
C TYR A 27 -2.25 -3.59 0.77
N LYS A 28 -1.26 -3.61 1.67
CA LYS A 28 -1.39 -4.26 2.99
C LYS A 28 -2.51 -3.61 3.81
N ALA A 29 -2.54 -2.27 3.86
CA ALA A 29 -3.56 -1.53 4.56
C ALA A 29 -4.97 -1.83 4.02
N TYR A 30 -5.11 -1.93 2.69
CA TYR A 30 -6.36 -2.34 2.05
C TYR A 30 -6.75 -3.77 2.41
N ARG A 31 -5.81 -4.71 2.36
CA ARG A 31 -6.09 -6.13 2.62
C ARG A 31 -6.49 -6.40 4.08
N GLU A 32 -5.99 -5.61 5.02
CA GLU A 32 -6.29 -5.75 6.46
C GLU A 32 -7.53 -4.98 6.90
N ARG A 33 -7.71 -3.75 6.40
CA ARG A 33 -8.70 -2.78 6.92
C ARG A 33 -9.59 -2.16 5.84
N GLY A 34 -9.51 -2.65 4.61
CA GLY A 34 -10.26 -2.13 3.46
C GLY A 34 -9.91 -0.67 3.12
N VAL A 35 -10.85 0.02 2.51
CA VAL A 35 -10.70 1.44 2.09
C VAL A 35 -10.34 2.36 3.28
N ARG A 36 -10.83 2.03 4.48
CA ARG A 36 -10.48 2.78 5.69
C ARG A 36 -8.97 2.73 5.98
N GLY A 37 -8.36 1.55 5.89
CA GLY A 37 -6.92 1.39 6.10
C GLY A 37 -6.09 2.19 5.11
N VAL A 38 -6.51 2.23 3.85
CA VAL A 38 -5.84 3.03 2.80
C VAL A 38 -5.90 4.51 3.15
N ARG A 39 -7.05 5.02 3.61
CA ARG A 39 -7.18 6.42 4.04
C ARG A 39 -6.28 6.74 5.22
N GLU A 40 -6.28 5.90 6.25
CA GLU A 40 -5.42 6.08 7.43
C GLU A 40 -3.93 6.08 7.06
N GLU A 41 -3.50 5.17 6.17
CA GLU A 41 -2.12 5.09 5.70
C GLU A 41 -1.72 6.32 4.88
N LEU A 42 -2.59 6.77 3.96
CA LEU A 42 -2.38 8.00 3.19
C LEU A 42 -2.31 9.23 4.10
N SER A 43 -3.22 9.38 5.05
CA SER A 43 -3.21 10.49 6.02
C SER A 43 -1.94 10.49 6.87
N SER A 44 -1.42 9.31 7.25
CA SER A 44 -0.15 9.17 7.95
C SER A 44 1.04 9.63 7.10
N MET A 45 1.09 9.20 5.83
CA MET A 45 2.14 9.59 4.88
C MET A 45 2.13 11.09 4.60
N LEU A 46 0.96 11.63 4.32
CA LEU A 46 0.75 13.04 4.00
C LEU A 46 0.93 13.95 5.23
N GLY A 47 0.67 13.42 6.42
CA GLY A 47 0.93 14.10 7.69
C GLY A 47 2.41 14.47 7.87
N LYS A 48 3.35 13.69 7.32
CA LYS A 48 4.79 14.04 7.33
C LYS A 48 5.10 15.33 6.56
N TYR A 49 4.24 15.69 5.62
CA TYR A 49 4.34 16.89 4.79
C TYR A 49 3.39 18.00 5.26
N GLY A 50 2.74 17.84 6.42
CA GLY A 50 1.78 18.81 6.96
C GLY A 50 0.41 18.79 6.29
N VAL A 51 0.13 17.80 5.43
CA VAL A 51 -1.16 17.65 4.74
C VAL A 51 -2.06 16.72 5.55
N LYS A 52 -3.25 17.21 5.93
CA LYS A 52 -4.29 16.39 6.58
C LYS A 52 -5.33 15.98 5.54
N VAL A 53 -5.50 14.68 5.36
CA VAL A 53 -6.56 14.04 4.55
C VAL A 53 -7.58 13.38 5.46
#